data_AF-A0A3N5UDF3-F1
#
_entry.id   AF-A0A3N5UDF3-F1
#
_cell.length_a   1.000
_cell.length_b   1.000
_cell.length_c   1.000
_cell.angle_alpha   90.00
_cell.angle_beta   90.00
_cell.angle_gamma   90.00
#
_symmetry.space_group_name_H-M   'P 1'
#
loop_
_entity.id
_entity.type
_entity.pdbx_description
1 polymer ?
#
loop_
_entity_poly.entity_id
_entity_poly.type
_entity_poly.pdbx_seq_one_letter_code
_entity_poly.pdbx_strand_id
1 'polypeptide(L)'
;MTSKADYTEQEWVRLRRAPFVAGLAISIADPGGPIELAKETIATLRATSTPPSQEELLVAVSQEIASMVNQKQNPMAGFKPDSSALAGKMILDELTGVNEILTAKATPEEADAFRRWLLAAAQASADGAKEGGFLGFGAELVSQGEQRMLGELRVALGTPEG
;
A
#
# COMPACT_ATOMS: atom_id res chain seq x y z
N MET A 1 -21.17 -1.12 8.34
CA MET A 1 -20.41 -0.19 7.50
C MET A 1 -19.99 0.98 8.34
N THR A 2 -18.79 1.48 8.11
CA THR A 2 -18.22 2.67 8.75
C THR A 2 -18.05 3.78 7.72
N SER A 3 -18.16 5.01 8.21
CA SER A 3 -18.01 6.23 7.45
C SER A 3 -16.77 6.99 7.90
N LYS A 4 -16.36 8.02 7.13
CA LYS A 4 -15.27 8.92 7.54
C LYS A 4 -15.49 9.54 8.92
N ALA A 5 -16.73 9.76 9.35
CA ALA A 5 -17.05 10.40 10.63
C ALA A 5 -16.72 9.52 11.85
N ASP A 6 -16.56 8.20 11.66
CA ASP A 6 -16.19 7.25 12.72
C ASP A 6 -14.67 7.27 13.04
N TYR A 7 -13.89 7.96 12.19
CA TYR A 7 -12.45 8.11 12.31
C TYR A 7 -12.08 9.53 12.68
N THR A 8 -11.11 9.66 13.58
CA THR A 8 -10.43 10.94 13.82
C THR A 8 -9.66 11.35 12.58
N GLU A 9 -9.35 12.64 12.46
CA GLU A 9 -8.57 13.16 11.32
C GLU A 9 -7.22 12.44 11.17
N GLN A 10 -6.54 12.14 12.28
CA GLN A 10 -5.25 11.45 12.26
C GLN A 10 -5.37 10.00 11.78
N GLU A 11 -6.38 9.26 12.25
CA GLU A 11 -6.64 7.90 11.79
C GLU A 11 -7.01 7.89 10.31
N TRP A 12 -7.85 8.83 9.87
CA TRP A 12 -8.25 8.96 8.48
C TRP A 12 -7.06 9.25 7.57
N VAL A 13 -6.16 10.14 7.99
CA VAL A 13 -4.90 10.42 7.28
C VAL A 13 -4.06 9.15 7.11
N ARG A 14 -3.96 8.30 8.14
CA ARG A 14 -3.28 7.01 8.05
C ARG A 14 -3.97 6.08 7.06
N LEU A 15 -5.29 5.94 7.15
CA LEU A 15 -6.08 5.07 6.24
C LEU A 15 -5.88 5.45 4.77
N ARG A 16 -6.00 6.74 4.42
CA ARG A 16 -5.82 7.18 3.02
C ARG A 16 -4.38 7.08 2.52
N ARG A 17 -3.40 7.09 3.42
CA ARG A 17 -1.98 6.99 3.11
C ARG A 17 -1.52 5.53 2.96
N ALA A 18 -2.18 4.61 3.66
CA ALA A 18 -1.80 3.20 3.74
C ALA A 18 -1.61 2.52 2.37
N PRO A 19 -2.48 2.71 1.35
CA PRO A 19 -2.32 2.06 0.05
C PRO A 19 -1.01 2.47 -0.65
N PHE A 20 -0.58 3.73 -0.50
CA PHE A 20 0.67 4.22 -1.04
C PHE A 20 1.88 3.69 -0.28
N VAL A 21 1.80 3.65 1.05
CA VAL A 21 2.84 3.09 1.93
C VAL A 21 3.06 1.60 1.61
N ALA A 22 1.99 0.86 1.37
CA ALA A 22 2.05 -0.55 0.96
C ALA A 22 2.68 -0.73 -0.42
N GLY A 23 2.37 0.12 -1.40
CA GLY A 23 3.01 0.09 -2.72
C GLY A 23 4.51 0.41 -2.69
N LEU A 24 4.91 1.37 -1.83
CA LEU A 24 6.32 1.76 -1.64
C LEU A 24 7.15 0.70 -0.90
N ALA A 25 6.50 -0.20 -0.15
CA ALA A 25 7.15 -1.27 0.58
C ALA A 25 8.08 -2.11 -0.30
N ILE A 26 7.61 -2.41 -1.51
CA ILE A 26 8.32 -3.23 -2.47
C ILE A 26 9.53 -2.48 -3.05
N SER A 27 9.34 -1.24 -3.50
CA SER A 27 10.42 -0.40 -4.04
C SER A 27 11.59 -0.21 -3.08
N ILE A 28 11.35 -0.32 -1.78
CA ILE A 28 12.39 -0.22 -0.73
C ILE A 28 13.05 -1.58 -0.46
N ALA A 29 12.28 -2.66 -0.54
CA ALA A 29 12.77 -4.02 -0.31
C ALA A 29 13.77 -4.47 -1.39
N ASP A 30 13.58 -4.00 -2.62
CA ASP A 30 14.51 -4.21 -3.73
C ASP A 30 14.55 -2.96 -4.62
N PRO A 31 15.46 -2.00 -4.34
CA PRO A 31 15.51 -0.76 -5.10
C PRO A 31 16.01 -1.02 -6.54
N GLY A 32 15.05 -1.04 -7.47
CA GLY A 32 15.30 -1.11 -8.91
C GLY A 32 15.91 0.17 -9.50
N GLY A 33 16.12 0.17 -10.81
CA GLY A 33 16.62 1.31 -11.57
C GLY A 33 15.61 2.48 -11.68
N PRO A 34 16.04 3.69 -12.12
CA PRO A 34 15.16 4.87 -12.21
C PRO A 34 13.93 4.70 -13.10
N ILE A 35 14.00 3.81 -14.09
CA ILE A 35 12.88 3.48 -14.99
C ILE A 35 11.86 2.56 -14.31
N GLU A 36 12.33 1.64 -13.45
CA GLU A 36 11.47 0.77 -12.65
C GLU A 36 10.72 1.60 -11.61
N LEU A 37 11.40 2.53 -10.93
CA LEU A 37 10.78 3.45 -9.96
C LEU A 37 9.60 4.25 -10.54
N ALA A 38 9.71 4.74 -11.78
CA ALA A 38 8.64 5.47 -12.45
C ALA A 38 7.43 4.57 -12.78
N LYS A 39 7.66 3.32 -13.17
CA LYS A 39 6.62 2.32 -13.45
C LYS A 39 5.95 1.84 -12.16
N GLU A 40 6.74 1.56 -11.12
CA GLU A 40 6.26 1.21 -9.78
C GLU A 40 5.33 2.29 -9.21
N THR A 41 5.67 3.56 -9.42
CA THR A 41 4.81 4.68 -9.04
C THR A 41 3.47 4.66 -9.78
N ILE A 42 3.46 4.37 -11.09
CA ILE A 42 2.24 4.29 -11.90
C ILE A 42 1.38 3.07 -11.53
N ALA A 43 2.01 1.92 -11.27
CA ALA A 43 1.32 0.69 -10.86
C ALA A 43 0.68 0.86 -9.49
N THR A 44 1.42 1.43 -8.54
CA THR A 44 0.90 1.81 -7.22
C THR A 44 -0.29 2.75 -7.37
N LEU A 45 -0.14 3.86 -8.11
CA LEU A 45 -1.23 4.81 -8.33
C LEU A 45 -2.50 4.16 -8.90
N ARG A 46 -2.36 3.20 -9.83
CA ARG A 46 -3.52 2.47 -10.38
C ARG A 46 -4.16 1.57 -9.32
N ALA A 47 -3.37 0.77 -8.60
CA ALA A 47 -3.88 -0.15 -7.58
C ALA A 47 -4.55 0.60 -6.40
N THR A 48 -4.04 1.79 -6.05
CA THR A 48 -4.63 2.63 -5.00
C THR A 48 -5.82 3.47 -5.46
N SER A 49 -6.11 3.55 -6.78
CA SER A 49 -7.22 4.33 -7.31
C SER A 49 -8.48 3.50 -7.57
N THR A 50 -8.39 2.17 -7.52
CA THR A 50 -9.54 1.28 -7.73
C THR A 50 -9.66 0.32 -6.55
N PRO A 51 -10.65 0.51 -5.66
CA PRO A 51 -10.83 -0.39 -4.54
C PRO A 51 -11.26 -1.79 -5.03
N PRO A 52 -10.81 -2.88 -4.38
CA PRO A 52 -11.11 -4.25 -4.79
C PRO A 52 -12.56 -4.66 -4.52
N SER A 53 -13.29 -3.89 -3.71
CA SER A 53 -14.70 -4.11 -3.39
C SER A 53 -15.42 -2.79 -3.12
N GLN A 54 -16.74 -2.85 -3.03
CA GLN A 54 -17.63 -1.70 -2.87
C GLN A 54 -17.97 -1.41 -1.40
N GLU A 55 -17.17 -1.89 -0.45
CA GLU A 55 -17.36 -1.57 0.97
C GLU A 55 -17.24 -0.06 1.18
N GLU A 56 -18.09 0.51 2.04
CA GLU A 56 -18.25 1.96 2.19
C GLU A 56 -16.92 2.65 2.56
N LEU A 57 -16.18 2.06 3.50
CA LEU A 57 -14.85 2.52 3.89
C LEU A 57 -13.88 2.59 2.70
N LEU A 58 -13.84 1.56 1.85
CA LEU A 58 -12.93 1.48 0.71
C LEU A 58 -13.29 2.52 -0.35
N VAL A 59 -14.59 2.68 -0.62
CA VAL A 59 -15.10 3.69 -1.56
C VAL A 59 -14.73 5.09 -1.05
N ALA A 60 -14.99 5.40 0.21
CA ALA A 60 -14.68 6.70 0.80
C ALA A 60 -13.17 7.03 0.72
N VAL A 61 -12.31 6.06 1.07
CA VAL A 61 -10.85 6.24 0.95
C VAL A 61 -10.42 6.42 -0.50
N SER A 62 -10.92 5.59 -1.43
CA SER A 62 -10.57 5.70 -2.85
C SER A 62 -10.98 7.03 -3.49
N GLN A 63 -12.16 7.56 -3.13
CA GLN A 63 -12.65 8.84 -3.62
C GLN A 63 -11.80 10.00 -3.11
N GLU A 64 -11.37 9.94 -1.85
CA GLU A 64 -10.48 10.96 -1.30
C GLU A 64 -9.10 10.92 -1.93
N ILE A 65 -8.54 9.72 -2.15
CA ILE A 65 -7.29 9.54 -2.90
C ILE A 65 -7.41 10.14 -4.30
N ALA A 66 -8.47 9.83 -5.04
CA ALA A 66 -8.70 10.38 -6.38
C ALA A 66 -8.82 11.91 -6.36
N SER A 67 -9.50 12.47 -5.37
CA SER A 67 -9.61 13.92 -5.16
C SER A 67 -8.24 14.56 -4.89
N MET A 68 -7.41 13.95 -4.02
CA MET A 68 -6.06 14.43 -3.74
C MET A 68 -5.17 14.42 -4.98
N VAL A 69 -5.23 13.35 -5.78
CA VAL A 69 -4.48 13.23 -7.04
C VAL A 69 -4.91 14.33 -8.02
N ASN A 70 -6.21 14.55 -8.19
CA ASN A 70 -6.74 15.62 -9.04
C ASN A 70 -6.30 17.02 -8.57
N GLN A 71 -6.21 17.21 -7.25
CA GLN A 71 -5.77 18.46 -6.63
C GLN A 71 -4.24 18.59 -6.52
N LYS A 72 -3.46 17.61 -7.00
CA LYS A 72 -2.00 17.55 -6.88
C LYS A 72 -1.51 17.63 -5.42
N GLN A 73 -2.31 17.16 -4.47
CA GLN A 73 -1.91 17.06 -3.08
C GLN A 73 -1.03 15.82 -2.89
N ASN A 74 -0.02 15.92 -2.01
CA ASN A 74 0.85 14.79 -1.71
C ASN A 74 0.15 13.83 -0.72
N PRO A 75 -0.25 12.60 -1.12
CA PRO A 75 -0.90 11.64 -0.23
C PRO A 75 0.05 11.13 0.87
N MET A 76 1.37 11.20 0.63
CA MET A 76 2.43 10.78 1.54
C MET A 76 2.90 11.89 2.49
N ALA A 77 2.17 13.02 2.58
CA ALA A 77 2.52 14.09 3.51
C ALA A 77 2.70 13.54 4.95
N GLY A 78 3.82 13.90 5.58
CA GLY A 78 4.18 13.42 6.92
C GLY A 78 4.76 12.00 6.98
N PHE A 79 4.93 11.31 5.85
CA PHE A 79 5.65 10.04 5.76
C PHE A 79 6.85 10.21 4.84
N LYS A 80 8.03 10.44 5.45
CA LYS A 80 9.31 10.53 4.76
C LYS A 80 10.29 9.63 5.50
N PRO A 81 10.67 8.49 4.94
CA PRO A 81 11.78 7.74 5.48
C PRO A 81 13.09 8.45 5.18
N ASP A 82 13.83 8.81 6.22
CA ASP A 82 15.11 9.53 6.11
C ASP A 82 16.27 8.63 5.64
N SER A 83 16.07 7.31 5.64
CA SER A 83 17.01 6.32 5.09
C SER A 83 16.29 5.04 4.66
N SER A 84 16.81 4.36 3.64
CA SER A 84 16.26 3.08 3.16
C SER A 84 16.21 2.01 4.25
N ALA A 85 17.21 1.99 5.16
CA ALA A 85 17.28 1.05 6.27
C ALA A 85 16.15 1.22 7.31
N LEU A 86 15.69 2.45 7.54
CA LEU A 86 14.55 2.71 8.43
C LEU A 86 13.21 2.62 7.72
N ALA A 87 13.21 2.73 6.39
CA ALA A 87 12.00 2.81 5.59
C ALA A 87 11.14 1.54 5.72
N GLY A 88 11.74 0.35 5.67
CA GLY A 88 11.01 -0.91 5.85
C GLY A 88 10.31 -0.99 7.21
N LYS A 89 11.00 -0.64 8.30
CA LYS A 89 10.41 -0.61 9.64
C LYS A 89 9.28 0.42 9.74
N MET A 90 9.49 1.63 9.21
CA MET A 90 8.46 2.68 9.23
C MET A 90 7.20 2.28 8.46
N ILE A 91 7.35 1.56 7.36
CA ILE A 91 6.23 0.98 6.59
C ILE A 91 5.46 -0.03 7.45
N LEU A 92 6.16 -0.98 8.08
CA LEU A 92 5.52 -2.01 8.90
C LEU A 92 4.82 -1.40 10.11
N ASP A 93 5.44 -0.42 10.79
CA ASP A 93 4.84 0.28 11.93
C ASP A 93 3.58 1.04 11.50
N GLU A 94 3.62 1.73 10.34
CA GLU A 94 2.47 2.46 9.80
C GLU A 94 1.30 1.52 9.46
N LEU A 95 1.59 0.40 8.79
CA LEU A 95 0.57 -0.57 8.40
C LEU A 95 0.01 -1.37 9.58
N THR A 96 0.83 -1.60 10.61
CA THR A 96 0.36 -2.15 11.89
C THR A 96 -0.62 -1.19 12.56
N GLY A 97 -0.29 0.11 12.60
CA GLY A 97 -1.21 1.12 13.14
C GLY A 97 -2.53 1.23 12.35
N VAL A 98 -2.48 1.07 11.02
CA VAL A 98 -3.68 0.99 10.17
C VAL A 98 -4.51 -0.24 10.53
N ASN A 99 -3.85 -1.38 10.73
CA ASN A 99 -4.51 -2.63 11.11
C ASN A 99 -5.23 -2.53 12.48
N GLU A 100 -4.61 -1.85 13.44
CA GLU A 100 -5.23 -1.56 14.75
C GLU A 100 -6.49 -0.69 14.61
N ILE A 101 -6.45 0.35 13.78
CA ILE A 101 -7.61 1.22 13.50
C ILE A 101 -8.76 0.41 12.89
N LEU A 102 -8.45 -0.42 11.88
CA LEU A 102 -9.45 -1.27 11.22
C LEU A 102 -10.06 -2.27 12.20
N THR A 103 -9.23 -2.92 13.01
CA THR A 103 -9.68 -3.91 14.00
C THR A 103 -10.56 -3.27 15.08
N ALA A 104 -10.27 -2.03 15.46
CA ALA A 104 -11.00 -1.34 16.52
C ALA A 104 -12.33 -0.74 16.06
N LYS A 105 -12.44 -0.34 14.79
CA LYS A 105 -13.55 0.52 14.32
C LYS A 105 -14.31 -0.03 13.13
N ALA A 106 -13.64 -0.64 12.16
CA ALA A 106 -14.28 -1.13 10.94
C ALA A 106 -15.09 -2.40 11.23
N THR A 107 -16.05 -2.74 10.35
CA THR A 107 -16.64 -4.08 10.42
C THR A 107 -15.60 -5.14 9.99
N PRO A 108 -15.77 -6.42 10.39
CA PRO A 108 -14.85 -7.48 9.96
C PRO A 108 -14.69 -7.54 8.43
N GLU A 109 -15.79 -7.35 7.69
CA GLU A 109 -15.80 -7.37 6.23
C GLU A 109 -15.01 -6.19 5.63
N GLU A 110 -15.19 -4.99 6.19
CA GLU A 110 -14.44 -3.79 5.80
C GLU A 110 -12.94 -3.92 6.10
N ALA A 111 -12.60 -4.41 7.30
CA ALA A 111 -11.23 -4.64 7.71
C ALA A 111 -10.53 -5.64 6.79
N ASP A 112 -11.19 -6.76 6.48
CA ASP A 112 -10.65 -7.79 5.58
C ASP A 112 -10.51 -7.30 4.15
N ALA A 113 -11.49 -6.53 3.65
CA ALA A 113 -11.41 -5.92 2.33
C ALA A 113 -10.25 -4.91 2.24
N PHE A 114 -10.06 -4.11 3.29
CA PHE A 114 -8.99 -3.12 3.34
C PHE A 114 -7.60 -3.80 3.40
N ARG A 115 -7.42 -4.82 4.24
CA ARG A 115 -6.16 -5.60 4.30
C ARG A 115 -5.82 -6.21 2.94
N ARG A 116 -6.81 -6.81 2.26
CA ARG A 116 -6.65 -7.35 0.90
C ARG A 116 -6.27 -6.28 -0.11
N TRP A 117 -6.83 -5.08 0.00
CA TRP A 117 -6.48 -3.96 -0.86
C TRP A 117 -5.02 -3.54 -0.70
N LEU A 118 -4.54 -3.42 0.55
CA LEU A 118 -3.16 -3.05 0.83
C LEU A 118 -2.17 -4.10 0.30
N LEU A 119 -2.47 -5.39 0.49
CA LEU A 119 -1.67 -6.47 -0.08
C LEU A 119 -1.69 -6.46 -1.61
N ALA A 120 -2.83 -6.18 -2.23
CA ALA A 120 -2.94 -6.07 -3.68
C ALA A 120 -2.14 -4.89 -4.23
N ALA A 121 -2.12 -3.75 -3.51
CA ALA A 121 -1.30 -2.59 -3.88
C ALA A 121 0.20 -2.91 -3.81
N ALA A 122 0.65 -3.60 -2.75
CA ALA A 122 2.03 -4.06 -2.64
C ALA A 122 2.37 -5.07 -3.77
N GLN A 123 1.53 -6.08 -3.98
CA GLN A 123 1.73 -7.09 -5.02
C GLN A 123 1.79 -6.47 -6.42
N ALA A 124 0.90 -5.52 -6.73
CA ALA A 124 0.90 -4.81 -8.01
C ALA A 124 2.18 -3.99 -8.24
N SER A 125 2.79 -3.47 -7.17
CA SER A 125 4.10 -2.80 -7.24
C SER A 125 5.19 -3.80 -7.64
N ALA A 126 5.25 -4.97 -6.98
CA ALA A 126 6.20 -6.04 -7.30
C ALA A 126 6.03 -6.60 -8.72
N ASP A 127 4.80 -6.74 -9.18
CA ASP A 127 4.54 -7.22 -10.54
C ASP A 127 4.88 -6.16 -11.61
N GLY A 128 4.69 -4.86 -11.29
CA GLY A 128 5.02 -3.76 -12.17
C GLY A 128 6.53 -3.58 -12.43
N ALA A 129 7.39 -3.96 -11.48
CA ALA A 129 8.84 -3.97 -11.65
C ALA A 129 9.29 -4.98 -12.73
N LYS A 130 8.61 -6.14 -12.83
CA LYS A 130 8.99 -7.25 -13.72
C LYS A 130 8.80 -6.96 -15.21
N GLU A 131 7.81 -6.16 -15.60
CA GLU A 131 7.59 -5.78 -17.01
C GLU A 131 8.68 -4.83 -17.55
N GLY A 132 9.71 -4.51 -16.75
CA GLY A 132 10.81 -3.60 -17.07
C GLY A 132 12.15 -4.22 -17.41
N GLY A 133 12.36 -5.52 -17.17
CA GLY A 133 13.63 -6.21 -17.44
C GLY A 133 14.09 -6.03 -18.89
N PHE A 134 15.22 -5.36 -19.07
CA PHE A 134 15.81 -4.96 -20.34
C PHE A 134 15.75 -6.11 -21.37
N LEU A 135 15.00 -5.93 -22.46
CA LEU A 135 15.13 -6.72 -23.69
C LEU A 135 15.12 -8.26 -23.51
N GLY A 136 14.11 -8.81 -22.82
CA GLY A 136 13.79 -10.25 -22.92
C GLY A 136 14.74 -11.22 -22.20
N PHE A 137 15.60 -10.73 -21.30
CA PHE A 137 16.39 -11.57 -20.40
C PHE A 137 16.11 -11.16 -18.95
N GLY A 138 15.41 -12.02 -18.20
CA GLY A 138 15.18 -11.81 -16.77
C GLY A 138 13.72 -11.63 -16.36
N ALA A 139 12.82 -12.49 -16.84
CA ALA A 139 11.57 -12.75 -16.14
C ALA A 139 11.88 -13.52 -14.84
N GLU A 140 12.56 -12.88 -13.89
CA GLU A 140 12.77 -13.46 -12.57
C GLU A 140 11.47 -13.29 -11.76
N LEU A 141 11.09 -14.36 -11.06
CA LEU A 141 9.99 -14.35 -10.10
C LEU A 141 10.22 -13.23 -9.07
N VAL A 142 9.16 -12.79 -8.37
CA VAL A 142 9.24 -11.82 -7.25
C VAL A 142 10.53 -12.07 -6.47
N SER A 143 11.39 -11.07 -6.31
CA SER A 143 12.73 -11.29 -5.75
C SER A 143 12.63 -11.81 -4.31
N GLN A 144 13.68 -12.44 -3.78
CA GLN A 144 13.64 -12.92 -2.38
C GLN A 144 13.38 -11.77 -1.39
N GLY A 145 13.86 -10.55 -1.70
CA GLY A 145 13.62 -9.35 -0.89
C GLY A 145 12.16 -8.93 -0.92
N GLU A 146 11.56 -8.88 -2.11
CA GLU A 146 10.15 -8.55 -2.31
C GLU A 146 9.21 -9.60 -1.69
N GLN A 147 9.51 -10.90 -1.84
CA GLN A 147 8.73 -11.98 -1.23
C GLN A 147 8.75 -11.89 0.29
N ARG A 148 9.93 -11.61 0.86
CA ARG A 148 10.08 -11.40 2.31
C ARG A 148 9.25 -10.21 2.76
N MET A 149 9.32 -9.07 2.06
CA MET A 149 8.54 -7.89 2.42
C MET A 149 7.04 -8.15 2.34
N LEU A 150 6.55 -8.85 1.31
CA LEU A 150 5.15 -9.26 1.23
C LEU A 150 4.73 -10.14 2.42
N GLY A 151 5.60 -11.04 2.88
CA GLY A 151 5.39 -11.82 4.10
C GLY A 151 5.32 -10.94 5.36
N GLU A 152 6.23 -9.98 5.52
CA GLU A 152 6.23 -9.04 6.65
C GLU A 152 4.96 -8.14 6.65
N LEU A 153 4.50 -7.71 5.47
CA LEU A 153 3.24 -6.97 5.30
C LEU A 153 2.02 -7.80 5.71
N ARG A 154 1.98 -9.09 5.34
CA ARG A 154 0.92 -10.01 5.77
C ARG A 154 0.85 -10.13 7.29
N VAL A 155 2.00 -10.26 7.94
CA VAL A 155 2.08 -10.31 9.41
C VAL A 155 1.58 -9.00 10.02
N ALA A 156 2.04 -7.84 9.53
CA ALA A 156 1.61 -6.53 10.03
C ALA A 156 0.09 -6.31 9.88
N LEU A 157 -0.48 -6.79 8.77
CA LEU A 157 -1.91 -6.72 8.48
C LEU A 157 -2.71 -7.87 9.12
N GLY A 158 -2.10 -8.75 9.90
CA GLY A 158 -2.78 -9.87 10.55
C GLY A 158 -3.47 -10.84 9.58
N THR A 159 -2.94 -10.98 8.37
CA THR A 159 -3.41 -11.91 7.33
C THR A 159 -2.39 -13.06 7.19
N PRO A 160 -2.41 -14.07 8.07
CA PRO A 160 -1.46 -15.18 7.97
C PRO A 160 -1.60 -15.91 6.63
N GLU A 161 -0.48 -16.41 6.10
CA GLU A 161 -0.48 -17.28 4.92
C GLU A 161 -1.35 -18.51 5.23
N GLY A 162 -2.35 -18.75 4.38
CA GLY A 162 -3.20 -19.94 4.45
C GLY A 162 -2.47 -21.18 3.96
#